data_AF-Q8R168-F1
#
_entry.id   AF-Q8R168-F1
#
_cell.length_a   1.000
_cell.length_b   1.000
_cell.length_c   1.000
_cell.angle_alpha   90.00
_cell.angle_beta   90.00
_cell.angle_gamma   90.00
#
_symmetry.space_group_name_H-M   'P 1'
#
loop_
_entity.id
_entity.type
_entity.pdbx_description
1 polymer ?
#
loop_
_entity_poly.entity_id
_entity_poly.type
_entity_poly.pdbx_seq_one_letter_code
_entity_poly.pdbx_strand_id
1 'polypeptide(L)'
;VAPKVEMAQRNEENVLALKSVEFTWPEFLGSSEVNVEDFWTTMETEVIEQVAFPASIPITKFDASVIAPFFPPLMRGAVVVNTEKDKTQDMQPVPGNGSALVRLLQEGTCKLEELGSYSGEELQYLLEQCDIPFSPEDSRDQLCFSLLALYESVQNGARARPPPAHFTGGKIYKVCPHQVVCGSKYLVRGESARDHVDLLASSRHWPPVYVVDMATPVALCADLCYPELTSQMWGKNQGCFSNPTEPVVSVSCPELLDQHYSVDVTEAENSVQHPVTKSATRRIVHANTKPDPSDPSAGHRSLSLCPELAPYASTTDSKLSSVRQRPIAFDNATHYYLYNRLMDFLTSREIVNRQIHDIVQSCQPGEVVIRDTLYRLGVAQIKTEAQEEGEEEEVASVVE
;
A
#
# COMPACT_ATOMS: atom_id res chain seq x y z
N VAL A 1 9.66 0.93 -12.36
CA VAL A 1 8.37 0.39 -11.86
C VAL A 1 8.71 -0.57 -10.73
N ALA A 2 8.04 -0.48 -9.57
CA ALA A 2 8.39 -1.10 -8.27
C ALA A 2 9.46 -0.35 -7.44
N PRO A 3 9.06 0.73 -6.72
CA PRO A 3 9.91 1.41 -5.76
C PRO A 3 10.26 0.50 -4.57
N LYS A 4 11.49 0.60 -4.06
CA LYS A 4 11.92 -0.15 -2.88
C LYS A 4 11.25 0.33 -1.58
N VAL A 5 10.99 1.63 -1.54
CA VAL A 5 10.34 2.31 -0.43
C VAL A 5 9.12 3.01 -1.00
N GLU A 6 7.97 2.85 -0.35
CA GLU A 6 6.78 3.64 -0.61
C GLU A 6 6.23 4.19 0.70
N MET A 7 5.59 5.34 0.64
CA MET A 7 5.09 6.09 1.79
C MET A 7 3.59 6.31 1.63
N ALA A 8 2.87 6.09 2.71
CA ALA A 8 1.49 6.50 2.85
C ALA A 8 1.40 8.02 3.04
N GLN A 9 0.48 8.66 2.34
CA GLN A 9 0.07 10.03 2.61
C GLN A 9 -1.46 10.08 2.63
N ARG A 10 -2.05 10.77 3.61
CA ARG A 10 -3.50 11.00 3.65
C ARG A 10 -3.83 12.44 3.27
N ASN A 11 -5.04 12.65 2.76
CA ASN A 11 -5.68 13.95 2.66
C ASN A 11 -7.14 13.80 3.10
N GLU A 12 -7.41 14.18 4.35
CA GLU A 12 -8.74 14.16 4.98
C GLU A 12 -9.63 15.33 4.52
N GLU A 13 -9.06 16.31 3.80
CA GLU A 13 -9.75 17.54 3.38
C GLU A 13 -10.14 17.53 1.89
N ASN A 14 -9.82 16.46 1.16
CA ASN A 14 -10.22 16.24 -0.23
C ASN A 14 -11.40 15.25 -0.27
N VAL A 15 -12.60 15.79 -0.13
CA VAL A 15 -13.80 15.05 0.26
C VAL A 15 -14.96 15.26 -0.71
N LEU A 16 -15.88 14.29 -0.73
CA LEU A 16 -17.17 14.39 -1.40
C LEU A 16 -18.27 14.65 -0.36
N ALA A 17 -19.10 15.66 -0.62
CA ALA A 17 -20.25 16.00 0.20
C ALA A 17 -21.38 14.98 -0.01
N LEU A 18 -21.83 14.38 1.09
CA LEU A 18 -22.87 13.34 1.08
C LEU A 18 -24.30 13.90 0.94
N LYS A 19 -24.46 15.23 0.86
CA LYS A 19 -25.76 15.88 0.64
C LYS A 19 -26.36 15.58 -0.74
N SER A 20 -25.51 15.30 -1.72
CA SER A 20 -25.89 15.12 -3.13
C SER A 20 -25.77 13.67 -3.61
N VAL A 21 -25.16 12.80 -2.80
CA VAL A 21 -24.81 11.42 -3.17
C VAL A 21 -25.05 10.51 -1.98
N GLU A 22 -25.85 9.47 -2.19
CA GLU A 22 -26.10 8.39 -1.24
C GLU A 22 -25.25 7.18 -1.61
N PHE A 23 -24.43 6.68 -0.67
CA PHE A 23 -23.68 5.45 -0.88
C PHE A 23 -24.52 4.23 -0.48
N THR A 24 -24.60 3.25 -1.37
CA THR A 24 -25.24 1.95 -1.14
C THR A 24 -24.19 0.86 -0.97
N TRP A 25 -24.57 -0.23 -0.33
CA TRP A 25 -23.72 -1.41 -0.10
C TRP A 25 -24.44 -2.65 -0.63
N PRO A 26 -23.72 -3.66 -1.15
CA PRO A 26 -24.34 -4.88 -1.60
C PRO A 26 -24.99 -5.64 -0.44
N GLU A 27 -26.17 -6.21 -0.67
CA GLU A 27 -26.90 -7.01 0.34
C GLU A 27 -26.21 -8.34 0.66
N PHE A 28 -25.36 -8.82 -0.25
CA PHE A 28 -24.61 -10.07 -0.11
C PHE A 28 -23.10 -9.80 -0.04
N LEU A 29 -22.40 -10.57 0.80
CA LEU A 29 -20.95 -10.58 0.88
C LEU A 29 -20.37 -11.13 -0.44
N GLY A 30 -20.17 -10.24 -1.41
CA GLY A 30 -19.50 -10.55 -2.68
C GLY A 30 -17.98 -10.49 -2.58
N SER A 31 -17.29 -10.70 -3.70
CA SER A 31 -15.85 -10.42 -3.81
C SER A 31 -15.54 -8.96 -3.43
N SER A 32 -14.35 -8.72 -2.89
CA SER A 32 -13.83 -7.36 -2.69
C SER A 32 -13.04 -6.88 -3.91
N GLU A 33 -12.93 -7.69 -4.95
CA GLU A 33 -12.34 -7.31 -6.24
C GLU A 33 -13.22 -6.31 -6.99
N VAL A 34 -12.60 -5.31 -7.59
CA VAL A 34 -13.26 -4.25 -8.36
C VAL A 34 -12.78 -4.23 -9.80
N ASN A 35 -13.70 -4.03 -10.74
CA ASN A 35 -13.34 -3.80 -12.13
C ASN A 35 -12.91 -2.35 -12.33
N VAL A 36 -11.60 -2.15 -12.39
CA VAL A 36 -10.98 -0.83 -12.52
C VAL A 36 -11.36 -0.14 -13.83
N GLU A 37 -11.36 -0.86 -14.94
CA GLU A 37 -11.66 -0.26 -16.25
C GLU A 37 -13.13 0.19 -16.31
N ASP A 38 -14.06 -0.68 -15.91
CA ASP A 38 -15.49 -0.37 -15.92
C ASP A 38 -15.81 0.84 -15.03
N PHE A 39 -15.24 0.90 -13.82
CA PHE A 39 -15.45 2.03 -12.91
C PHE A 39 -14.98 3.34 -13.55
N TRP A 40 -13.74 3.39 -14.06
CA TRP A 40 -13.17 4.61 -14.59
C TRP A 40 -13.83 5.03 -15.91
N THR A 41 -14.16 4.10 -16.80
CA THR A 41 -14.91 4.37 -18.04
C THR A 41 -16.31 4.90 -17.73
N THR A 42 -16.98 4.37 -16.70
CA THR A 42 -18.28 4.89 -16.25
C THR A 42 -18.13 6.33 -15.78
N MET A 43 -17.16 6.63 -14.92
CA MET A 43 -16.94 8.00 -14.43
C MET A 43 -16.65 8.99 -15.57
N GLU A 44 -15.83 8.59 -16.54
CA GLU A 44 -15.52 9.40 -17.73
C GLU A 44 -16.76 9.67 -18.59
N THR A 45 -17.53 8.63 -18.90
CA THR A 45 -18.73 8.72 -19.74
C THR A 45 -19.77 9.65 -19.11
N GLU A 46 -19.99 9.52 -17.81
CA GLU A 46 -20.96 10.31 -17.05
C GLU A 46 -20.61 11.81 -17.02
N VAL A 47 -19.33 12.17 -16.86
CA VAL A 47 -18.92 13.58 -16.95
C VAL A 47 -19.13 14.13 -18.36
N ILE A 48 -18.78 13.35 -19.39
CA ILE A 48 -18.98 13.77 -20.78
C ILE A 48 -20.47 14.01 -21.06
N GLU A 49 -21.34 13.11 -20.60
CA GLU A 49 -22.79 13.26 -20.74
C GLU A 49 -23.30 14.52 -20.01
N GLN A 50 -22.89 14.75 -18.75
CA GLN A 50 -23.31 15.92 -17.98
C GLN A 50 -22.85 17.24 -18.62
N VAL A 51 -21.67 17.26 -19.25
CA VAL A 51 -21.16 18.43 -19.98
C VAL A 51 -21.91 18.63 -21.30
N ALA A 52 -22.20 17.57 -22.03
CA ALA A 52 -22.93 17.63 -23.30
C ALA A 52 -24.42 17.96 -23.10
N PHE A 53 -25.01 17.47 -22.01
CA PHE A 53 -26.42 17.61 -21.68
C PHE A 53 -26.56 18.09 -20.23
N PRO A 54 -26.52 19.41 -19.98
CA PRO A 54 -26.58 19.98 -18.62
C PRO A 54 -27.88 19.68 -17.84
N ALA A 55 -28.90 19.14 -18.51
CA ALA A 55 -30.13 18.67 -17.89
C ALA A 55 -30.04 17.21 -17.37
N SER A 56 -28.94 16.50 -17.65
CA SER A 56 -28.72 15.14 -17.14
C SER A 56 -28.62 15.17 -15.62
N ILE A 57 -29.33 14.25 -14.96
CA ILE A 57 -29.38 14.18 -13.51
C ILE A 57 -28.07 13.53 -13.06
N PRO A 58 -27.26 14.20 -12.22
CA PRO A 58 -26.02 13.61 -11.76
C PRO A 58 -26.29 12.33 -10.97
N ILE A 59 -25.28 11.47 -10.85
CA ILE A 59 -25.35 10.28 -10.00
C ILE A 59 -25.67 10.70 -8.57
N THR A 60 -26.84 10.29 -8.09
CA THR A 60 -27.32 10.56 -6.71
C THR A 60 -27.24 9.34 -5.82
N LYS A 61 -27.01 8.14 -6.38
CA LYS A 61 -26.80 6.89 -5.66
C LYS A 61 -25.59 6.15 -6.21
N PHE A 62 -24.70 5.69 -5.34
CA PHE A 62 -23.43 5.09 -5.73
C PHE A 62 -23.15 3.82 -4.92
N ASP A 63 -22.94 2.68 -5.57
CA ASP A 63 -22.46 1.49 -4.87
C ASP A 63 -21.00 1.71 -4.44
N ALA A 64 -20.77 1.81 -3.14
CA ALA A 64 -19.45 2.07 -2.59
C ALA A 64 -18.50 0.88 -2.74
N SER A 65 -19.01 -0.33 -2.98
CA SER A 65 -18.18 -1.53 -3.15
C SER A 65 -17.43 -1.55 -4.47
N VAL A 66 -17.95 -0.92 -5.53
CA VAL A 66 -17.33 -0.90 -6.87
C VAL A 66 -16.30 0.22 -7.06
N ILE A 67 -16.08 1.07 -6.04
CA ILE A 67 -15.13 2.18 -6.15
C ILE A 67 -13.72 1.63 -6.39
N ALA A 68 -13.18 1.91 -7.58
CA ALA A 68 -11.85 1.46 -7.92
C ALA A 68 -10.77 2.45 -7.44
N PRO A 69 -9.75 2.00 -6.70
CA PRO A 69 -8.56 2.81 -6.48
C PRO A 69 -7.85 3.08 -7.80
N PHE A 70 -7.11 4.19 -7.85
CA PHE A 70 -6.28 4.52 -9.01
C PHE A 70 -4.90 3.88 -8.87
N PHE A 71 -4.44 3.21 -9.93
CA PHE A 71 -3.08 2.70 -10.06
C PHE A 71 -2.54 3.01 -11.46
N PRO A 72 -1.29 3.49 -11.60
CA PRO A 72 -0.62 3.48 -12.89
C PRO A 72 -0.59 2.05 -13.46
N PRO A 73 -0.86 1.83 -14.76
CA PRO A 73 -1.02 0.48 -15.32
C PRO A 73 0.15 -0.47 -15.04
N LEU A 74 1.39 0.03 -15.03
CA LEU A 74 2.57 -0.78 -14.77
C LEU A 74 2.75 -1.18 -13.30
N MET A 75 2.09 -0.46 -12.37
CA MET A 75 2.15 -0.70 -10.92
C MET A 75 0.93 -1.44 -10.39
N ARG A 76 -0.12 -1.58 -11.21
CA ARG A 76 -1.37 -2.26 -10.87
C ARG A 76 -1.18 -3.78 -10.86
N GLY A 77 -1.66 -4.44 -9.81
CA GLY A 77 -1.76 -5.90 -9.75
C GLY A 77 -2.81 -6.47 -10.70
N ALA A 78 -2.85 -7.79 -10.85
CA ALA A 78 -3.88 -8.46 -11.64
C ALA A 78 -5.27 -8.30 -11.01
N VAL A 79 -5.31 -8.34 -9.68
CA VAL A 79 -6.52 -8.12 -8.86
C VAL A 79 -6.39 -6.76 -8.19
N VAL A 80 -7.48 -6.00 -8.18
CA VAL A 80 -7.58 -4.74 -7.44
C VAL A 80 -8.75 -4.85 -6.49
N VAL A 81 -8.55 -4.45 -5.23
CA VAL A 81 -9.50 -4.68 -4.15
C VAL A 81 -9.99 -3.38 -3.52
N ASN A 82 -11.23 -3.44 -3.04
CA ASN A 82 -11.87 -2.41 -2.23
C ASN A 82 -12.71 -3.06 -1.12
N THR A 83 -12.24 -2.95 0.12
CA THR A 83 -12.88 -3.51 1.31
C THR A 83 -13.66 -2.46 2.12
N GLU A 84 -13.97 -1.30 1.53
CA GLU A 84 -14.77 -0.25 2.19
C GLU A 84 -16.07 -0.79 2.80
N LYS A 85 -16.71 -1.76 2.13
CA LYS A 85 -17.97 -2.38 2.57
C LYS A 85 -17.84 -3.12 3.91
N ASP A 86 -16.66 -3.69 4.16
CA ASP A 86 -16.37 -4.54 5.32
C ASP A 86 -15.97 -3.71 6.56
N LYS A 87 -15.85 -2.38 6.42
CA LYS A 87 -15.49 -1.49 7.53
C LYS A 87 -16.64 -1.27 8.50
N THR A 88 -16.36 -1.46 9.79
CA THR A 88 -17.33 -1.22 10.87
C THR A 88 -17.25 0.22 11.39
N GLN A 89 -18.40 0.91 11.42
CA GLN A 89 -18.49 2.37 11.60
C GLN A 89 -18.54 2.84 13.08
N ASP A 90 -18.76 1.94 14.04
CA ASP A 90 -18.87 2.28 15.47
C ASP A 90 -18.18 1.26 16.39
N MET A 91 -16.97 0.81 16.04
CA MET A 91 -16.20 -0.04 16.96
C MET A 91 -15.69 0.77 18.14
N GLN A 92 -16.07 0.33 19.34
CA GLN A 92 -15.47 0.80 20.59
C GLN A 92 -14.03 0.28 20.69
N PRO A 93 -13.13 0.99 21.40
CA PRO A 93 -11.83 0.45 21.75
C PRO A 93 -11.99 -0.89 22.45
N VAL A 94 -11.42 -1.94 21.87
CA VAL A 94 -11.42 -3.29 22.44
C VAL A 94 -10.09 -3.49 23.17
N PRO A 95 -10.09 -3.95 24.43
CA PRO A 95 -8.86 -4.21 25.15
C PRO A 95 -8.13 -5.44 24.58
N GLY A 96 -6.82 -5.49 24.79
CA GLY A 96 -5.96 -6.62 24.42
C GLY A 96 -4.89 -6.28 23.38
N ASN A 97 -4.00 -7.24 23.19
CA ASN A 97 -2.84 -7.18 22.34
C ASN A 97 -3.09 -7.95 21.04
N GLY A 98 -3.41 -7.20 19.97
CA GLY A 98 -3.67 -7.78 18.65
C GLY A 98 -2.47 -8.52 18.05
N SER A 99 -1.23 -8.12 18.37
CA SER A 99 -0.02 -8.81 17.90
C SER A 99 0.09 -10.21 18.50
N ALA A 100 -0.20 -10.35 19.80
CA ALA A 100 -0.26 -11.64 20.46
C ALA A 100 -1.36 -12.53 19.89
N LEU A 101 -2.58 -11.99 19.67
CA LEU A 101 -3.68 -12.73 19.04
C LEU A 101 -3.27 -13.29 17.66
N VAL A 102 -2.75 -12.44 16.78
CA VAL A 102 -2.33 -12.84 15.42
C VAL A 102 -1.27 -13.94 15.48
N ARG A 103 -0.32 -13.87 16.43
CA ARG A 103 0.66 -14.94 16.62
C ARG A 103 0.02 -16.26 17.04
N LEU A 104 -0.91 -16.25 17.99
CA LEU A 104 -1.62 -17.46 18.42
C LEU A 104 -2.38 -18.11 17.25
N LEU A 105 -2.95 -17.29 16.36
CA LEU A 105 -3.60 -17.77 15.14
C LEU A 105 -2.59 -18.38 14.16
N GLN A 106 -1.46 -17.71 13.90
CA GLN A 106 -0.42 -18.20 13.00
C GLN A 106 0.27 -19.48 13.49
N GLU A 107 0.44 -19.62 14.81
CA GLU A 107 1.01 -20.81 15.46
C GLU A 107 0.01 -21.97 15.55
N GLY A 108 -1.28 -21.70 15.27
CA GLY A 108 -2.37 -22.69 15.36
C GLY A 108 -2.81 -23.00 16.79
N THR A 109 -2.31 -22.27 17.78
CA THR A 109 -2.70 -22.37 19.20
C THR A 109 -4.13 -21.87 19.42
N CYS A 110 -4.54 -20.85 18.66
CA CYS A 110 -5.93 -20.38 18.61
C CYS A 110 -6.48 -20.67 17.21
N LYS A 111 -7.65 -21.30 17.14
CA LYS A 111 -8.40 -21.50 15.89
C LYS A 111 -9.83 -21.01 16.07
N LEU A 112 -10.20 -19.99 15.30
CA LEU A 112 -11.48 -19.32 15.48
C LEU A 112 -12.66 -20.22 15.10
N GLU A 113 -12.45 -21.18 14.20
CA GLU A 113 -13.47 -22.14 13.78
C GLU A 113 -13.79 -23.16 14.88
N GLU A 114 -12.83 -23.40 15.78
CA GLU A 114 -12.93 -24.37 16.87
C GLU A 114 -13.31 -23.71 18.22
N LEU A 115 -13.55 -22.39 18.26
CA LEU A 115 -13.83 -21.63 19.49
C LEU A 115 -14.96 -22.23 20.34
N GLY A 116 -16.00 -22.76 19.69
CA GLY A 116 -17.13 -23.38 20.39
C GLY A 116 -16.77 -24.68 21.13
N SER A 117 -15.63 -25.28 20.83
CA SER A 117 -15.13 -26.52 21.42
C SER A 117 -14.20 -26.30 22.61
N TYR A 118 -13.66 -25.10 22.79
CA TYR A 118 -12.74 -24.79 23.88
C TYR A 118 -13.45 -24.78 25.23
N SER A 119 -12.74 -25.28 26.23
CA SER A 119 -13.09 -25.20 27.63
C SER A 119 -12.92 -23.77 28.16
N GLY A 120 -13.52 -23.48 29.32
CA GLY A 120 -13.34 -22.18 29.98
C GLY A 120 -11.87 -21.88 30.32
N GLU A 121 -11.12 -22.89 30.77
CA GLU A 121 -9.70 -22.77 31.12
C GLU A 121 -8.83 -22.46 29.89
N GLU A 122 -9.10 -23.11 28.74
CA GLU A 122 -8.41 -22.82 27.48
C GLU A 122 -8.68 -21.39 27.00
N LEU A 123 -9.93 -20.93 27.10
CA LEU A 123 -10.29 -19.56 26.74
C LEU A 123 -9.62 -18.53 27.66
N GLN A 124 -9.61 -18.77 28.97
CA GLN A 124 -8.91 -17.91 29.93
C GLN A 124 -7.41 -17.82 29.59
N TYR A 125 -6.76 -18.95 29.29
CA TYR A 125 -5.37 -18.97 28.85
C TYR A 125 -5.15 -18.12 27.60
N LEU A 126 -6.00 -18.24 26.58
CA LEU A 126 -5.88 -17.44 25.35
C LEU A 126 -6.09 -15.93 25.61
N LEU A 127 -7.05 -15.58 26.46
CA LEU A 127 -7.30 -14.18 26.85
C LEU A 127 -6.10 -13.61 27.63
N GLU A 128 -5.51 -14.38 28.54
CA GLU A 128 -4.28 -14.00 29.27
C GLU A 128 -3.12 -13.76 28.30
N GLN A 129 -2.90 -14.64 27.33
CA GLN A 129 -1.84 -14.45 26.31
C GLN A 129 -2.08 -13.21 25.44
N CYS A 130 -3.33 -12.80 25.26
CA CYS A 130 -3.71 -11.61 24.51
C CYS A 130 -3.85 -10.36 25.38
N ASP A 131 -3.49 -10.38 26.67
CA ASP A 131 -3.68 -9.26 27.60
C ASP A 131 -5.15 -8.73 27.64
N ILE A 132 -6.14 -9.61 27.40
CA ILE A 132 -7.55 -9.24 27.44
C ILE A 132 -8.06 -9.41 28.89
N PRO A 133 -8.62 -8.37 29.52
CA PRO A 133 -9.15 -8.48 30.88
C PRO A 133 -10.43 -9.34 30.90
N PHE A 134 -10.53 -10.21 31.90
CA PHE A 134 -11.73 -11.01 32.18
C PHE A 134 -11.91 -11.20 33.70
N SER A 135 -13.13 -11.54 34.10
CA SER A 135 -13.51 -11.88 35.48
C SER A 135 -13.59 -13.40 35.68
N PRO A 136 -13.28 -13.94 36.87
CA PRO A 136 -13.48 -15.36 37.17
C PRO A 136 -14.94 -15.83 37.03
N GLU A 137 -15.89 -14.90 37.14
CA GLU A 137 -17.32 -15.15 37.03
C GLU A 137 -17.85 -15.08 35.59
N ASP A 138 -17.00 -14.69 34.63
CA ASP A 138 -17.40 -14.56 33.23
C ASP A 138 -17.73 -15.94 32.64
N SER A 139 -18.89 -16.02 32.01
CA SER A 139 -19.32 -17.21 31.29
C SER A 139 -18.42 -17.49 30.08
N ARG A 140 -18.35 -18.75 29.67
CA ARG A 140 -17.62 -19.18 28.48
C ARG A 140 -17.96 -18.35 27.24
N ASP A 141 -19.23 -18.01 27.04
CA ASP A 141 -19.69 -17.24 25.89
C ASP A 141 -19.19 -15.78 25.95
N GLN A 142 -19.07 -15.20 27.15
CA GLN A 142 -18.44 -13.88 27.33
C GLN A 142 -16.95 -13.91 27.02
N LEU A 143 -16.24 -14.96 27.44
CA LEU A 143 -14.81 -15.14 27.13
C LEU A 143 -14.59 -15.27 25.61
N CYS A 144 -15.39 -16.10 24.93
CA CYS A 144 -15.37 -16.22 23.47
C CYS A 144 -15.65 -14.88 22.77
N PHE A 145 -16.66 -14.15 23.25
CA PHE A 145 -17.02 -12.85 22.68
C PHE A 145 -15.87 -11.85 22.79
N SER A 146 -15.18 -11.79 23.93
CA SER A 146 -14.03 -10.89 24.12
C SER A 146 -12.90 -11.17 23.14
N LEU A 147 -12.59 -12.45 22.88
CA LEU A 147 -11.56 -12.82 21.91
C LEU A 147 -11.99 -12.48 20.46
N LEU A 148 -13.24 -12.77 20.11
CA LEU A 148 -13.81 -12.43 18.80
C LEU A 148 -13.86 -10.91 18.57
N ALA A 149 -14.16 -10.13 19.61
CA ALA A 149 -14.15 -8.68 19.55
C ALA A 149 -12.74 -8.15 19.26
N LEU A 150 -11.69 -8.72 19.88
CA LEU A 150 -10.31 -8.34 19.56
C LEU A 150 -9.95 -8.73 18.12
N TYR A 151 -10.32 -9.94 17.69
CA TYR A 151 -10.11 -10.38 16.31
C TYR A 151 -10.77 -9.44 15.30
N GLU A 152 -12.05 -9.11 15.49
CA GLU A 152 -12.78 -8.18 14.62
C GLU A 152 -12.14 -6.79 14.63
N SER A 153 -11.67 -6.32 15.78
CA SER A 153 -10.99 -5.02 15.92
C SER A 153 -9.68 -4.97 15.11
N VAL A 154 -8.87 -6.02 15.19
CA VAL A 154 -7.62 -6.15 14.41
C VAL A 154 -7.95 -6.26 12.91
N GLN A 155 -8.94 -7.07 12.55
CA GLN A 155 -9.34 -7.26 11.16
C GLN A 155 -9.91 -5.99 10.54
N ASN A 156 -10.73 -5.24 11.27
CA ASN A 156 -11.26 -3.94 10.84
C ASN A 156 -10.15 -2.88 10.71
N GLY A 157 -9.01 -3.07 11.39
CA GLY A 157 -7.84 -2.22 11.25
C GLY A 157 -8.03 -0.87 11.92
N ALA A 158 -8.21 -0.90 13.25
CA ALA A 158 -8.58 0.25 14.09
C ALA A 158 -7.89 1.59 13.77
N ARG A 159 -8.60 2.65 14.14
CA ARG A 159 -8.93 3.86 13.37
C ARG A 159 -7.94 5.02 13.30
N ALA A 160 -8.06 5.79 12.22
CA ALA A 160 -7.94 7.25 12.24
C ALA A 160 -9.27 7.93 12.64
N ARG A 161 -9.24 9.21 13.03
CA ARG A 161 -10.44 9.98 13.47
C ARG A 161 -11.59 9.84 12.46
N PRO A 162 -12.84 9.54 12.90
CA PRO A 162 -13.96 9.43 11.97
C PRO A 162 -14.21 10.76 11.24
N PRO A 163 -14.54 10.73 9.94
CA PRO A 163 -14.83 11.93 9.19
C PRO A 163 -16.13 12.60 9.66
N PRO A 164 -16.32 13.90 9.36
CA PRO A 164 -17.61 14.55 9.57
C PRO A 164 -18.73 13.80 8.85
N ALA A 165 -19.89 13.63 9.48
CA ALA A 165 -20.99 12.79 8.98
C ALA A 165 -21.56 13.18 7.59
N HIS A 166 -21.22 14.36 7.08
CA HIS A 166 -21.69 14.90 5.80
C HIS A 166 -20.62 14.85 4.70
N PHE A 167 -19.46 14.25 4.97
CA PHE A 167 -18.34 14.10 4.04
C PHE A 167 -17.81 12.68 4.02
N THR A 168 -17.19 12.30 2.91
CA THR A 168 -16.36 11.09 2.82
C THR A 168 -15.08 11.22 3.66
N GLY A 169 -14.37 10.10 3.85
CA GLY A 169 -13.13 10.02 4.63
C GLY A 169 -11.90 10.68 3.99
N GLY A 170 -12.04 11.16 2.76
CA GLY A 170 -10.95 11.77 2.02
C GLY A 170 -10.24 10.76 1.11
N LYS A 171 -8.91 10.86 1.04
CA LYS A 171 -8.10 10.05 0.13
C LYS A 171 -6.77 9.66 0.76
N ILE A 172 -6.32 8.45 0.49
CA ILE A 172 -4.96 8.01 0.81
C ILE A 172 -4.17 7.74 -0.47
N TYR A 173 -2.87 7.99 -0.39
CA TYR A 173 -1.92 7.83 -1.46
C TYR A 173 -0.79 6.90 -1.01
N LYS A 174 -0.33 6.08 -1.93
CA LYS A 174 0.93 5.35 -1.85
C LYS A 174 1.89 5.98 -2.85
N VAL A 175 2.94 6.62 -2.37
CA VAL A 175 3.90 7.37 -3.20
C VAL A 175 5.32 6.86 -3.02
N CYS A 176 6.17 6.99 -4.04
CA CYS A 176 7.60 6.76 -3.87
C CYS A 176 8.29 7.98 -3.24
N PRO A 177 9.57 7.90 -2.82
CA PRO A 177 10.30 9.03 -2.24
C PRO A 177 10.35 10.27 -3.14
N HIS A 178 10.23 10.09 -4.46
CA HIS A 178 10.16 11.19 -5.43
C HIS A 178 8.78 11.86 -5.52
N GLN A 179 7.79 11.46 -4.72
CA GLN A 179 6.40 11.96 -4.73
C GLN A 179 5.57 11.56 -5.96
N VAL A 180 6.02 10.54 -6.71
CA VAL A 180 5.23 9.93 -7.79
C VAL A 180 4.19 8.99 -7.18
N VAL A 181 2.94 9.12 -7.61
CA VAL A 181 1.83 8.29 -7.13
C VAL A 181 1.97 6.87 -7.70
N CYS A 182 2.06 5.91 -6.80
CA CYS A 182 2.12 4.47 -7.11
C CYS A 182 0.76 3.80 -6.95
N GLY A 183 -0.13 4.39 -6.16
CA GLY A 183 -1.55 4.08 -6.08
C GLY A 183 -2.27 5.09 -5.20
N SER A 184 -3.59 5.22 -5.35
CA SER A 184 -4.40 6.05 -4.47
C SER A 184 -5.81 5.48 -4.30
N LYS A 185 -6.37 5.62 -3.10
CA LYS A 185 -7.67 5.05 -2.73
C LYS A 185 -8.56 6.14 -2.14
N TYR A 186 -9.81 6.14 -2.60
CA TYR A 186 -10.86 7.04 -2.14
C TYR A 186 -11.57 6.39 -0.94
N LEU A 187 -11.73 7.16 0.12
CA LEU A 187 -12.26 6.66 1.38
C LEU A 187 -13.72 7.08 1.52
N VAL A 188 -14.66 6.14 1.47
CA VAL A 188 -16.08 6.44 1.74
C VAL A 188 -16.28 6.64 3.24
N ARG A 189 -15.76 5.70 4.03
CA ARG A 189 -15.68 5.77 5.49
C ARG A 189 -14.32 6.33 5.91
N GLY A 190 -14.10 6.46 7.22
CA GLY A 190 -12.79 6.88 7.75
C GLY A 190 -11.65 5.93 7.35
N GLU A 191 -10.43 6.46 7.34
CA GLU A 191 -9.21 5.69 7.12
C GLU A 191 -9.03 4.61 8.20
N SER A 192 -8.61 3.44 7.74
CA SER A 192 -8.37 2.23 8.51
C SER A 192 -7.19 1.48 7.92
N ALA A 193 -6.65 0.52 8.67
CA ALA A 193 -5.55 -0.30 8.21
C ALA A 193 -5.89 -1.08 6.92
N ARG A 194 -7.17 -1.46 6.75
CA ARG A 194 -7.68 -2.12 5.54
C ARG A 194 -7.42 -1.33 4.27
N ASP A 195 -7.47 0.00 4.33
CA ASP A 195 -7.24 0.84 3.14
C ASP A 195 -5.82 0.74 2.61
N HIS A 196 -4.86 0.63 3.53
CA HIS A 196 -3.46 0.41 3.19
C HIS A 196 -3.24 -0.99 2.68
N VAL A 197 -3.86 -1.99 3.31
CA VAL A 197 -3.80 -3.39 2.86
C VAL A 197 -4.40 -3.51 1.46
N ASP A 198 -5.52 -2.84 1.17
CA ASP A 198 -6.11 -2.79 -0.17
C ASP A 198 -5.13 -2.19 -1.19
N LEU A 199 -4.45 -1.10 -0.84
CA LEU A 199 -3.45 -0.49 -1.72
C LEU A 199 -2.26 -1.43 -1.97
N LEU A 200 -1.80 -2.14 -0.94
CA LEU A 200 -0.70 -3.10 -1.05
C LEU A 200 -1.12 -4.30 -1.89
N ALA A 201 -2.25 -4.94 -1.58
CA ALA A 201 -2.79 -6.10 -2.30
C ALA A 201 -3.12 -5.79 -3.77
N SER A 202 -3.57 -4.56 -4.06
CA SER A 202 -3.84 -4.10 -5.43
C SER A 202 -2.58 -3.73 -6.22
N SER A 203 -1.40 -3.77 -5.59
CA SER A 203 -0.14 -3.45 -6.24
C SER A 203 0.46 -4.67 -6.90
N ARG A 204 1.09 -4.48 -8.07
CA ARG A 204 1.81 -5.53 -8.77
C ARG A 204 2.92 -6.15 -7.92
N HIS A 205 3.61 -5.32 -7.15
CA HIS A 205 4.63 -5.74 -6.19
C HIS A 205 4.47 -4.93 -4.92
N TRP A 206 4.49 -5.60 -3.78
CA TRP A 206 4.60 -4.94 -2.48
C TRP A 206 6.00 -4.32 -2.35
N PRO A 207 6.13 -3.08 -1.85
CA PRO A 207 7.44 -2.47 -1.66
C PRO A 207 8.18 -3.16 -0.51
N PRO A 208 9.50 -3.43 -0.61
CA PRO A 208 10.34 -3.88 0.49
C PRO A 208 10.09 -3.15 1.80
N VAL A 209 9.86 -1.84 1.74
CA VAL A 209 9.49 -1.02 2.89
C VAL A 209 8.27 -0.17 2.56
N TYR A 210 7.19 -0.35 3.33
CA TYR A 210 6.02 0.53 3.32
C TYR A 210 6.00 1.39 4.59
N VAL A 211 6.06 2.70 4.42
CA VAL A 211 6.07 3.65 5.54
C VAL A 211 4.67 4.21 5.78
N VAL A 212 4.13 4.00 6.97
CA VAL A 212 2.82 4.48 7.39
C VAL A 212 2.84 4.73 8.90
N ASP A 213 2.06 5.70 9.38
CA ASP A 213 1.99 6.03 10.81
C ASP A 213 1.24 4.95 11.63
N MET A 214 0.25 4.28 11.05
CA MET A 214 -0.44 3.12 11.63
C MET A 214 0.21 1.78 11.23
N ALA A 215 1.53 1.68 11.34
CA ALA A 215 2.29 0.51 10.87
C ALA A 215 1.85 -0.82 11.51
N THR A 216 1.59 -0.82 12.83
CA THR A 216 1.14 -2.03 13.54
C THR A 216 -0.25 -2.49 13.08
N PRO A 217 -1.30 -1.65 13.11
CA PRO A 217 -2.60 -2.04 12.55
C PRO A 217 -2.53 -2.57 11.12
N VAL A 218 -1.73 -1.94 10.25
CA VAL A 218 -1.61 -2.37 8.84
C VAL A 218 -0.96 -3.74 8.70
N ALA A 219 0.10 -4.02 9.46
CA ALA A 219 0.73 -5.32 9.43
C ALA A 219 -0.17 -6.43 9.98
N LEU A 220 -0.84 -6.19 11.11
CA LEU A 220 -1.74 -7.18 11.71
C LEU A 220 -2.99 -7.43 10.85
N CYS A 221 -3.54 -6.37 10.25
CA CYS A 221 -4.64 -6.51 9.28
C CYS A 221 -4.18 -7.32 8.06
N ALA A 222 -2.97 -7.09 7.53
CA ALA A 222 -2.40 -7.89 6.46
C ALA A 222 -2.19 -9.36 6.85
N ASP A 223 -1.70 -9.63 8.06
CA ASP A 223 -1.53 -10.99 8.58
C ASP A 223 -2.86 -11.76 8.62
N LEU A 224 -3.97 -11.09 8.95
CA LEU A 224 -5.30 -11.70 8.96
C LEU A 224 -5.92 -11.83 7.56
N CYS A 225 -5.72 -10.84 6.68
CA CYS A 225 -6.32 -10.83 5.35
C CYS A 225 -5.56 -11.69 4.33
N TYR A 226 -4.24 -11.84 4.49
CA TYR A 226 -3.36 -12.54 3.55
C TYR A 226 -2.29 -13.38 4.30
N PRO A 227 -2.69 -14.36 5.13
CA PRO A 227 -1.78 -15.08 6.02
C PRO A 227 -0.67 -15.85 5.29
N GLU A 228 -0.96 -16.48 4.15
CA GLU A 228 0.05 -17.24 3.39
C GLU A 228 1.11 -16.33 2.76
N LEU A 229 0.70 -15.14 2.30
CA LEU A 229 1.58 -14.17 1.68
C LEU A 229 2.48 -13.51 2.72
N THR A 230 1.90 -13.09 3.83
CA THR A 230 2.60 -12.40 4.92
C THR A 230 3.58 -13.34 5.65
N SER A 231 3.22 -14.61 5.82
CA SER A 231 4.13 -15.65 6.31
C SER A 231 5.40 -15.78 5.45
N GLN A 232 5.27 -15.70 4.12
CA GLN A 232 6.42 -15.70 3.20
C GLN A 232 7.24 -14.40 3.25
N MET A 233 6.58 -13.26 3.49
CA MET A 233 7.21 -11.94 3.47
C MET A 233 7.95 -11.56 4.75
N TRP A 234 7.43 -11.92 5.91
CA TRP A 234 8.03 -11.54 7.20
C TRP A 234 7.97 -12.63 8.28
N GLY A 235 7.30 -13.76 8.03
CA GLY A 235 7.20 -14.85 8.99
C GLY A 235 6.78 -14.35 10.39
N LYS A 236 7.60 -14.65 11.39
CA LYS A 236 7.34 -14.28 12.80
C LYS A 236 7.55 -12.80 13.13
N ASN A 237 8.11 -12.00 12.22
CA ASN A 237 8.40 -10.60 12.49
C ASN A 237 7.17 -9.70 12.38
N GLN A 238 6.01 -10.20 11.89
CA GLN A 238 4.77 -9.42 11.75
C GLN A 238 5.00 -8.06 11.06
N GLY A 239 5.83 -8.03 10.01
CA GLY A 239 6.20 -6.82 9.27
C GLY A 239 7.20 -5.87 9.96
N CYS A 240 7.72 -6.21 11.14
CA CYS A 240 8.78 -5.45 11.82
C CYS A 240 10.18 -5.71 11.23
N PHE A 241 11.17 -4.93 11.66
CA PHE A 241 12.59 -5.20 11.35
C PHE A 241 13.12 -6.45 12.08
N SER A 242 12.67 -6.67 13.31
CA SER A 242 13.05 -7.81 14.15
C SER A 242 11.83 -8.38 14.87
N ASN A 243 11.99 -9.54 15.50
CA ASN A 243 10.93 -10.22 16.25
C ASN A 243 10.39 -9.31 17.38
N PRO A 244 9.08 -9.01 17.41
CA PRO A 244 8.48 -8.10 18.40
C PRO A 244 8.47 -8.61 19.84
N THR A 245 8.82 -9.89 20.09
CA THR A 245 8.97 -10.43 21.46
C THR A 245 10.42 -10.45 21.96
N GLU A 246 11.36 -10.04 21.12
CA GLU A 246 12.77 -9.93 21.49
C GLU A 246 13.14 -8.47 21.75
N PRO A 247 14.31 -8.15 22.31
CA PRO A 247 14.76 -6.77 22.39
C PRO A 247 14.89 -6.11 21.01
N VAL A 248 14.59 -4.82 20.93
CA VAL A 248 14.75 -4.02 19.70
C VAL A 248 16.21 -3.99 19.28
N VAL A 249 16.48 -4.26 18.00
CA VAL A 249 17.82 -4.23 17.41
C VAL A 249 17.84 -3.41 16.13
N SER A 250 18.97 -2.76 15.85
CA SER A 250 19.20 -2.14 14.54
C SER A 250 19.44 -3.24 13.49
N VAL A 251 18.87 -3.06 12.31
CA VAL A 251 18.89 -4.04 11.21
C VAL A 251 19.42 -3.39 9.94
N SER A 252 20.52 -3.90 9.41
CA SER A 252 21.05 -3.48 8.11
C SER A 252 20.27 -4.18 6.99
N CYS A 253 19.84 -3.39 6.00
CA CYS A 253 19.09 -3.85 4.83
C CYS A 253 19.83 -3.44 3.54
N PRO A 254 20.95 -4.10 3.19
CA PRO A 254 21.78 -3.70 2.05
C PRO A 254 21.05 -3.80 0.70
N GLU A 255 19.96 -4.58 0.63
CA GLU A 255 19.10 -4.67 -0.55
C GLU A 255 18.37 -3.36 -0.87
N LEU A 256 18.29 -2.42 0.10
CA LEU A 256 17.67 -1.12 -0.09
C LEU A 256 18.63 -0.11 -0.76
N LEU A 257 19.94 -0.30 -0.63
CA LEU A 257 20.95 0.55 -1.27
C LEU A 257 20.85 0.50 -2.79
N ASP A 258 21.17 1.60 -3.45
CA ASP A 258 21.19 1.66 -4.90
C ASP A 258 22.39 0.89 -5.45
N GLN A 259 22.10 -0.23 -6.10
CA GLN A 259 23.09 -1.07 -6.77
C GLN A 259 23.10 -0.76 -8.28
N HIS A 260 24.26 -0.86 -8.92
CA HIS A 260 24.35 -0.81 -10.38
C HIS A 260 23.87 -2.15 -10.94
N TYR A 261 22.67 -2.19 -11.50
CA TYR A 261 22.00 -3.44 -11.86
C TYR A 261 22.50 -4.03 -13.19
N SER A 262 22.64 -5.35 -13.22
CA SER A 262 22.74 -6.15 -14.45
C SER A 262 21.36 -6.26 -15.13
N VAL A 263 21.35 -6.31 -16.46
CA VAL A 263 20.16 -6.23 -17.33
C VAL A 263 19.35 -7.54 -17.38
N ASP A 264 19.87 -8.64 -16.84
CA ASP A 264 19.19 -9.94 -16.95
C ASP A 264 18.19 -10.19 -15.82
N VAL A 265 16.90 -10.17 -16.14
CA VAL A 265 15.89 -10.89 -15.34
C VAL A 265 14.78 -11.42 -16.24
N THR A 266 14.77 -12.74 -16.47
CA THR A 266 13.54 -13.50 -16.68
C THR A 266 12.90 -13.74 -15.32
N GLU A 267 11.83 -13.01 -15.01
CA GLU A 267 11.12 -13.15 -13.74
C GLU A 267 10.00 -14.20 -13.89
N ALA A 268 9.92 -15.14 -12.95
CA ALA A 268 8.79 -16.06 -12.90
C ALA A 268 7.52 -15.29 -12.51
N GLU A 269 6.45 -15.48 -13.27
CA GLU A 269 5.12 -14.96 -12.90
C GLU A 269 4.77 -15.45 -11.49
N ASN A 270 4.32 -14.54 -10.62
CA ASN A 270 3.89 -14.78 -9.23
C ASN A 270 4.98 -14.98 -8.16
N SER A 271 6.23 -14.57 -8.40
CA SER A 271 7.24 -14.53 -7.33
C SER A 271 6.91 -13.49 -6.25
N VAL A 272 7.04 -13.86 -4.97
CA VAL A 272 6.98 -12.93 -3.83
C VAL A 272 8.23 -12.02 -3.78
N GLN A 273 9.29 -12.36 -4.51
CA GLN A 273 10.49 -11.53 -4.58
C GLN A 273 10.20 -10.19 -5.26
N HIS A 274 10.78 -9.13 -4.69
CA HIS A 274 10.69 -7.82 -5.30
C HIS A 274 11.60 -7.75 -6.53
N PRO A 275 11.14 -7.22 -7.68
CA PRO A 275 11.87 -7.30 -8.94
C PRO A 275 13.20 -6.57 -8.94
N VAL A 276 13.35 -5.53 -8.11
CA VAL A 276 14.58 -4.73 -8.03
C VAL A 276 15.54 -5.26 -6.99
N THR A 277 15.05 -5.67 -5.81
CA THR A 277 15.92 -6.04 -4.68
C THR A 277 16.14 -7.54 -4.58
N LYS A 278 15.38 -8.34 -5.34
CA LYS A 278 15.33 -9.81 -5.31
C LYS A 278 15.02 -10.41 -3.94
N SER A 279 14.63 -9.57 -2.98
CA SER A 279 14.25 -9.97 -1.64
C SER A 279 12.75 -10.27 -1.56
N ALA A 280 12.39 -11.34 -0.87
CA ALA A 280 11.00 -11.61 -0.46
C ALA A 280 10.61 -10.82 0.80
N THR A 281 11.58 -10.27 1.53
CA THR A 281 11.32 -9.58 2.80
C THR A 281 10.53 -8.30 2.59
N ARG A 282 9.49 -8.10 3.40
CA ARG A 282 8.70 -6.86 3.46
C ARG A 282 8.62 -6.33 4.88
N ARG A 283 8.56 -5.01 5.01
CA ARG A 283 8.52 -4.32 6.29
C ARG A 283 7.49 -3.20 6.25
N ILE A 284 6.67 -3.12 7.28
CA ILE A 284 5.69 -2.04 7.47
C ILE A 284 6.15 -1.25 8.69
N VAL A 285 6.57 -0.01 8.44
CA VAL A 285 7.35 0.80 9.37
C VAL A 285 6.72 2.17 9.54
N HIS A 286 7.02 2.85 10.64
CA HIS A 286 6.61 4.24 10.84
C HIS A 286 7.81 5.17 10.94
N ALA A 287 7.62 6.41 10.47
CA ALA A 287 8.63 7.47 10.59
C ALA A 287 8.62 8.14 11.98
N ASN A 288 7.56 7.96 12.76
CA ASN A 288 7.40 8.62 14.06
C ASN A 288 8.55 8.25 15.01
N THR A 289 9.16 9.27 15.62
CA THR A 289 10.25 9.10 16.59
C THR A 289 9.76 8.71 17.98
N LYS A 290 8.45 8.83 18.24
CA LYS A 290 7.83 8.39 19.49
C LYS A 290 6.96 7.16 19.22
N PRO A 291 7.37 5.96 19.66
CA PRO A 291 6.51 4.79 19.62
C PRO A 291 5.28 5.05 20.48
N ASP A 292 4.13 4.54 20.05
CA ASP A 292 2.92 4.56 20.85
C ASP A 292 3.19 3.75 22.13
N PRO A 293 3.10 4.34 23.33
CA PRO A 293 3.37 3.62 24.58
C PRO A 293 2.37 2.48 24.83
N SER A 294 1.23 2.45 24.14
CA SER A 294 0.25 1.38 24.21
C SER A 294 0.56 0.19 23.27
N ASP A 295 1.54 0.33 22.38
CA ASP A 295 1.97 -0.72 21.45
C ASP A 295 3.42 -1.16 21.74
N PRO A 296 3.64 -2.30 22.41
CA PRO A 296 4.97 -2.84 22.68
C PRO A 296 5.80 -3.09 21.41
N SER A 297 5.13 -3.37 20.28
CA SER A 297 5.79 -3.68 19.01
C SER A 297 6.20 -2.44 18.21
N ALA A 298 5.69 -1.25 18.56
CA ALA A 298 5.95 -0.02 17.83
C ALA A 298 7.47 0.27 17.73
N GLY A 299 8.23 -0.02 18.79
CA GLY A 299 9.69 0.14 18.78
C GLY A 299 10.37 -0.61 17.62
N HIS A 300 9.89 -1.80 17.29
CA HIS A 300 10.45 -2.68 16.24
C HIS A 300 10.11 -2.23 14.80
N ARG A 301 9.22 -1.26 14.66
CA ARG A 301 8.76 -0.70 13.38
C ARG A 301 9.35 0.67 13.09
N SER A 302 10.21 1.20 13.96
CA SER A 302 10.79 2.51 13.74
C SER A 302 11.70 2.48 12.51
N LEU A 303 11.46 3.41 11.59
CA LEU A 303 12.30 3.62 10.40
C LEU A 303 13.77 3.88 10.77
N SER A 304 14.04 4.39 11.97
CA SER A 304 15.38 4.66 12.49
C SER A 304 16.23 3.41 12.76
N LEU A 305 15.62 2.22 12.81
CA LEU A 305 16.35 0.96 13.07
C LEU A 305 17.19 0.51 11.87
N CYS A 306 16.93 1.03 10.67
CA CYS A 306 17.63 0.67 9.45
C CYS A 306 18.41 1.88 8.91
N PRO A 307 19.76 1.87 9.00
CA PRO A 307 20.59 2.97 8.52
C PRO A 307 20.38 3.32 7.04
N GLU A 308 20.11 2.31 6.20
CA GLU A 308 19.86 2.48 4.77
C GLU A 308 18.60 3.28 4.48
N LEU A 309 17.69 3.42 5.44
CA LEU A 309 16.48 4.23 5.32
C LEU A 309 16.64 5.69 5.77
N ALA A 310 17.78 6.06 6.36
CA ALA A 310 18.02 7.43 6.84
C ALA A 310 17.73 8.53 5.80
N PRO A 311 18.04 8.38 4.49
CA PRO A 311 17.72 9.39 3.48
C PRO A 311 16.21 9.65 3.30
N TYR A 312 15.37 8.70 3.67
CA TYR A 312 13.91 8.76 3.47
C TYR A 312 13.16 9.36 4.66
N ALA A 313 13.81 9.49 5.82
CA ALA A 313 13.20 10.00 7.05
C ALA A 313 12.69 11.45 6.92
N SER A 314 13.34 12.29 6.11
CA SER A 314 12.88 13.68 5.88
C SER A 314 11.71 13.78 4.90
N THR A 315 11.52 12.76 4.05
CA THR A 315 10.48 12.75 3.00
C THR A 315 9.11 12.39 3.54
N THR A 316 9.04 11.76 4.73
CA THR A 316 7.79 11.39 5.39
C THR A 316 7.10 12.57 6.07
N ASP A 317 7.88 13.58 6.49
CA ASP A 317 7.39 14.81 7.13
C ASP A 317 6.94 15.88 6.14
N SER A 318 7.05 15.63 4.83
CA SER A 318 6.68 16.60 3.81
C SER A 318 5.15 16.72 3.67
N LYS A 319 4.51 17.33 4.66
CA LYS A 319 3.31 18.18 4.48
C LYS A 319 3.59 19.39 3.55
N LEU A 320 4.82 19.49 3.02
CA LEU A 320 5.29 20.52 2.12
C LEU A 320 4.49 20.53 0.83
N SER A 321 3.51 21.45 0.77
CA SER A 321 3.01 22.12 -0.45
C SER A 321 2.68 21.25 -1.66
N SER A 322 2.37 19.97 -1.47
CA SER A 322 1.88 19.13 -2.56
C SER A 322 0.49 19.63 -2.95
N VAL A 323 0.26 19.84 -4.25
CA VAL A 323 -1.07 20.20 -4.76
C VAL A 323 -2.13 19.18 -4.33
N ARG A 324 -1.72 17.92 -4.10
CA ARG A 324 -2.58 16.83 -3.62
C ARG A 324 -3.01 16.96 -2.15
N GLN A 325 -2.39 17.85 -1.38
CA GLN A 325 -2.73 18.14 0.03
C GLN A 325 -3.63 19.36 0.17
N ARG A 326 -4.12 19.94 -0.94
CA ARG A 326 -5.05 21.06 -0.88
C ARG A 326 -6.43 20.60 -0.41
N PRO A 327 -7.10 21.36 0.47
CA PRO A 327 -8.49 21.11 0.84
C PRO A 327 -9.42 21.40 -0.34
N ILE A 328 -10.27 20.43 -0.69
CA ILE A 328 -11.28 20.58 -1.74
C ILE A 328 -12.50 19.75 -1.35
N ALA A 329 -13.67 20.39 -1.28
CA ALA A 329 -14.95 19.71 -1.10
C ALA A 329 -15.71 19.69 -2.42
N PHE A 330 -16.07 18.49 -2.88
CA PHE A 330 -16.85 18.27 -4.10
C PHE A 330 -18.31 18.00 -3.73
N ASP A 331 -19.24 18.40 -4.60
CA ASP A 331 -20.67 18.10 -4.48
C ASP A 331 -21.19 17.18 -5.58
N ASN A 332 -20.30 16.76 -6.48
CA ASN A 332 -20.56 15.84 -7.58
C ASN A 332 -19.52 14.70 -7.56
N ALA A 333 -20.00 13.46 -7.53
CA ALA A 333 -19.17 12.25 -7.43
C ALA A 333 -18.23 12.08 -8.63
N THR A 334 -18.71 12.28 -9.85
CA THR A 334 -17.92 12.03 -11.05
C THR A 334 -16.80 13.05 -11.18
N HIS A 335 -17.08 14.32 -10.84
CA HIS A 335 -16.06 15.36 -10.69
C HIS A 335 -15.02 15.00 -9.61
N TYR A 336 -15.47 14.54 -8.44
CA TYR A 336 -14.58 14.12 -7.36
C TYR A 336 -13.58 13.04 -7.80
N TYR A 337 -14.05 11.97 -8.43
CA TYR A 337 -13.17 10.88 -8.85
C TYR A 337 -12.24 11.29 -9.99
N LEU A 338 -12.76 11.87 -11.08
CA LEU A 338 -11.97 12.21 -12.26
C LEU A 338 -10.95 13.32 -12.00
N TYR A 339 -11.35 14.39 -11.31
CA TYR A 339 -10.43 15.48 -10.96
C TYR A 339 -9.22 14.91 -10.22
N ASN A 340 -9.48 14.07 -9.22
CA ASN A 340 -8.43 13.50 -8.39
C ASN A 340 -7.54 12.52 -9.14
N ARG A 341 -8.09 11.72 -10.07
CA ARG A 341 -7.29 10.86 -10.95
C ARG A 341 -6.39 11.68 -11.88
N LEU A 342 -6.93 12.76 -12.46
CA LEU A 342 -6.15 13.67 -13.30
C LEU A 342 -5.04 14.35 -12.51
N MET A 343 -5.32 14.79 -11.28
CA MET A 343 -4.31 15.40 -10.43
C MET A 343 -3.18 14.43 -10.09
N ASP A 344 -3.49 13.17 -9.78
CA ASP A 344 -2.50 12.14 -9.52
C ASP A 344 -1.61 11.90 -10.75
N PHE A 345 -2.24 11.77 -11.93
CA PHE A 345 -1.54 11.53 -13.18
C PHE A 345 -0.66 12.72 -13.59
N LEU A 346 -1.21 13.93 -13.61
CA LEU A 346 -0.51 15.13 -14.10
C LEU A 346 0.67 15.50 -13.21
N THR A 347 0.51 15.44 -11.88
CA THR A 347 1.59 15.74 -10.94
C THR A 347 2.71 14.69 -11.01
N SER A 348 2.35 13.41 -11.12
CA SER A 348 3.31 12.34 -11.31
C SER A 348 4.07 12.48 -12.64
N ARG A 349 3.36 12.82 -13.72
CA ARG A 349 3.94 13.05 -15.04
C ARG A 349 4.93 14.21 -15.04
N GLU A 350 4.61 15.31 -14.36
CA GLU A 350 5.52 16.46 -14.24
C GLU A 350 6.84 16.07 -13.56
N ILE A 351 6.76 15.33 -12.45
CA ILE A 351 7.93 14.83 -11.71
C ILE A 351 8.79 13.95 -12.62
N VAL A 352 8.18 12.96 -13.28
CA VAL A 352 8.89 12.02 -14.16
C VAL A 352 9.52 12.75 -15.36
N ASN A 353 8.82 13.71 -15.96
CA ASN A 353 9.37 14.49 -17.08
C ASN A 353 10.57 15.33 -16.64
N ARG A 354 10.53 15.91 -15.45
CA ARG A 354 11.68 16.64 -14.88
C ARG A 354 12.87 15.70 -14.68
N GLN A 355 12.66 14.52 -14.09
CA GLN A 355 13.70 13.51 -13.91
C GLN A 355 14.32 13.05 -15.23
N ILE A 356 13.49 12.81 -16.26
CA ILE A 356 13.98 12.45 -17.60
C ILE A 356 14.84 13.57 -18.17
N HIS A 357 14.37 14.82 -18.07
CA HIS A 357 15.10 15.98 -18.55
C HIS A 357 16.46 16.14 -17.86
N ASP A 358 16.52 16.00 -16.54
CA ASP A 358 17.76 16.10 -15.75
C ASP A 358 18.78 15.01 -16.15
N ILE A 359 18.30 13.78 -16.44
CA ILE A 359 19.15 12.69 -16.95
C ILE A 359 19.63 12.99 -18.37
N VAL A 360 18.75 13.45 -19.26
CA VAL A 360 19.13 13.79 -20.64
C VAL A 360 20.18 14.91 -20.66
N GLN A 361 20.05 15.91 -19.80
CA GLN A 361 21.02 17.00 -19.68
C GLN A 361 22.39 16.56 -19.14
N SER A 362 22.46 15.45 -18.41
CA SER A 362 23.71 14.91 -17.87
C SER A 362 24.39 13.87 -18.78
N CYS A 363 23.72 13.44 -19.86
CA CYS A 363 24.28 12.50 -20.84
C CYS A 363 25.45 13.14 -21.61
N GLN A 364 26.53 12.38 -21.74
CA GLN A 364 27.69 12.75 -22.55
C GLN A 364 27.46 12.46 -24.05
N PRO A 365 28.27 13.05 -24.96
CA PRO A 365 28.24 12.67 -26.37
C PRO A 365 28.45 11.15 -26.53
N GLY A 366 27.57 10.50 -27.29
CA GLY A 366 27.56 9.05 -27.44
C GLY A 366 26.73 8.31 -26.38
N GLU A 367 26.11 9.00 -25.42
CA GLU A 367 25.19 8.39 -24.46
C GLU A 367 23.73 8.62 -24.82
N VAL A 368 22.88 7.63 -24.54
CA VAL A 368 21.42 7.70 -24.70
C VAL A 368 20.70 7.21 -23.46
N VAL A 369 19.57 7.83 -23.20
CA VAL A 369 18.65 7.38 -22.15
C VAL A 369 17.86 6.18 -22.65
N ILE A 370 17.91 5.09 -21.91
CA ILE A 370 17.16 3.87 -22.19
C ILE A 370 16.24 3.52 -21.02
N ARG A 371 15.27 2.66 -21.30
CA ARG A 371 14.45 2.01 -20.27
C ARG A 371 14.72 0.52 -20.26
N ASP A 372 14.90 -0.04 -19.08
CA ASP A 372 14.98 -1.49 -18.92
C ASP A 372 13.58 -2.14 -18.92
N THR A 373 13.54 -3.47 -18.74
CA THR A 373 12.29 -4.26 -18.68
C THR A 373 11.36 -3.87 -17.53
N LEU A 374 11.89 -3.21 -16.49
CA LEU A 374 11.14 -2.65 -15.36
C LEU A 374 10.83 -1.16 -15.57
N TYR A 375 11.03 -0.64 -16.79
CA TYR A 375 10.84 0.76 -17.18
C TYR A 375 11.61 1.76 -16.29
N ARG A 376 12.74 1.34 -15.72
CA ARG A 376 13.66 2.23 -15.00
C ARG A 376 14.51 2.98 -16.02
N LEU A 377 14.82 4.23 -15.74
CA LEU A 377 15.68 5.04 -16.59
C LEU A 377 17.15 4.66 -16.34
N GLY A 378 17.89 4.45 -17.40
CA GLY A 378 19.34 4.24 -17.39
C GLY A 378 20.00 4.97 -18.54
N VAL A 379 21.33 5.05 -18.51
CA VAL A 379 22.14 5.63 -19.58
C VAL A 379 22.96 4.51 -20.23
N ALA A 380 22.95 4.45 -21.56
CA ALA A 380 23.71 3.49 -22.34
C ALA A 380 24.62 4.20 -23.34
N GLN A 381 25.80 3.65 -23.57
CA GLN A 381 26.73 4.16 -24.58
C GLN A 381 26.38 3.59 -25.96
N ILE A 382 26.20 4.46 -26.95
CA ILE A 382 26.18 4.12 -28.36
C ILE A 382 27.62 3.81 -28.75
N LYS A 383 27.89 2.54 -29.08
CA LYS A 383 29.10 2.21 -29.84
C LYS A 383 28.93 2.76 -31.25
N THR A 384 29.40 3.98 -31.50
CA THR A 384 29.65 4.42 -32.87
C THR A 384 30.86 3.64 -33.36
N GLU A 385 30.69 2.78 -34.35
CA GLU A 385 31.77 2.15 -35.09
C GLU A 385 32.60 3.25 -35.76
N ALA A 386 33.66 3.66 -35.07
CA ALA A 386 34.77 4.43 -35.60
C ALA A 386 36.05 3.68 -35.23
N GLN A 387 36.16 2.44 -35.72
CA GLN A 387 37.46 1.87 -36.03
C GLN A 387 37.49 1.76 -37.54
N GLU A 388 38.19 2.72 -38.16
CA GLU A 388 38.77 2.54 -39.48
C GLU A 388 39.59 1.25 -39.41
N GLU A 389 39.01 0.14 -39.91
CA GLU A 389 39.78 -1.05 -40.24
C GLU A 389 40.73 -0.62 -41.35
N GLY A 390 42.00 -0.46 -40.99
CA GLY A 390 43.07 -0.24 -41.95
C GLY A 390 43.06 -1.35 -42.99
N GLU A 391 42.88 -0.96 -44.25
CA GLU A 391 43.11 -1.81 -45.41
C GLU A 391 44.57 -2.26 -45.40
N GLU A 392 44.86 -3.45 -44.87
CA GLU A 392 46.03 -4.21 -45.29
C GLU A 392 45.60 -5.11 -46.45
N GLU A 393 45.87 -4.63 -47.68
CA GLU A 393 45.79 -5.41 -48.91
C GLU A 393 46.65 -6.68 -48.80
N GLU A 394 46.02 -7.84 -48.63
CA GLU A 394 46.62 -9.12 -48.99
C GLU A 394 46.67 -9.23 -50.53
N VAL A 395 47.82 -8.88 -51.11
CA VAL A 395 48.14 -9.16 -52.52
C VAL A 395 48.32 -10.67 -52.70
N ALA A 396 47.22 -11.38 -52.97
CA ALA A 396 47.27 -12.73 -53.52
C ALA A 396 47.51 -12.65 -55.04
N SER A 397 48.78 -12.79 -55.43
CA SER A 397 49.14 -13.06 -56.83
C SER A 397 48.83 -14.52 -57.16
N VAL A 398 47.98 -14.72 -58.17
CA VAL A 398 47.81 -15.97 -58.91
C VAL A 398 48.06 -15.62 -60.38
N VAL A 399 48.98 -16.32 -61.04
CA VAL A 399 48.80 -17.02 -62.33
C VAL A 399 50.15 -17.62 -62.80
N GLU A 400 50.08 -18.92 -63.12
CA GLU A 400 50.99 -19.81 -63.89
C GLU A 400 52.32 -20.29 -63.31
#